data_AF-A0AAU2R1L1-F1
#
_entry.id   AF-A0AAU2R1L1-F1
#
_cell.length_a   1.000
_cell.length_b   1.000
_cell.length_c   1.000
_cell.angle_alpha   90.00
_cell.angle_beta   90.00
_cell.angle_gamma   90.00
#
_symmetry.space_group_name_H-M   'P 1'
#
loop_
_entity.id
_entity.type
_entity.pdbx_description
1 polymer ?
#
loop_
_entity_poly.entity_id
_entity_poly.type
_entity_poly.pdbx_seq_one_letter_code
_entity_poly.pdbx_strand_id
1 'polypeptide(L)'
;MAADIDSRYPGMEVWSFSGLYNARTNALTEPDTAKRPWPQLGLWWDGDLTAELLNDGKIEKWGPLHPTSTGSVPRLVSTWNYGAVDASQGINPLFVGDIVGDWREEAMYTDSAYDELIIFTTNQPTTTRLYTLAPNPAYRNAMTFKGYMQSHQVDYFLGSGMSTPPRPHITYAP
;
A
#
# COMPACT_ATOMS: atom_id res chain seq x y z
N MET A 1 -1.99 11.30 -1.42
CA MET A 1 -2.10 9.83 -1.54
C MET A 1 -3.35 9.47 -2.34
N ALA A 2 -3.30 8.37 -3.08
CA ALA A 2 -4.46 7.79 -3.77
C ALA A 2 -4.44 6.26 -3.59
N ALA A 3 -5.53 5.69 -3.06
CA ALA A 3 -5.74 4.26 -2.93
C ALA A 3 -7.21 3.99 -2.62
N ASP A 4 -7.73 2.81 -2.98
CA ASP A 4 -9.03 2.36 -2.46
C ASP A 4 -8.83 1.93 -1.00
N ILE A 5 -9.41 2.67 -0.07
CA ILE A 5 -9.36 2.37 1.37
C ILE A 5 -10.76 2.30 1.99
N ASP A 6 -11.80 2.55 1.20
CA ASP A 6 -13.19 2.63 1.64
C ASP A 6 -14.14 1.95 0.64
N SER A 7 -14.36 0.66 0.86
CA SER A 7 -15.24 -0.18 0.03
C SER A 7 -16.71 0.28 -0.06
N ARG A 8 -17.14 1.29 0.72
CA ARG A 8 -18.46 1.92 0.61
C ARG A 8 -18.60 2.76 -0.66
N TYR A 9 -17.50 3.21 -1.24
CA TYR A 9 -17.48 4.07 -2.42
C TYR A 9 -16.74 3.38 -3.57
N PRO A 10 -17.33 3.27 -4.78
CA PRO A 10 -16.62 2.71 -5.91
C PRO A 10 -15.42 3.56 -6.34
N GLY A 11 -14.28 2.89 -6.55
CA GLY A 11 -13.05 3.51 -7.03
C GLY A 11 -12.04 3.72 -5.90
N MET A 12 -11.18 4.74 -6.06
CA MET A 12 -10.15 5.06 -5.08
C MET A 12 -10.53 6.31 -4.30
N GLU A 13 -10.05 6.39 -3.07
CA GLU A 13 -9.97 7.63 -2.32
C GLU A 13 -8.68 8.38 -2.66
N VAL A 14 -8.72 9.70 -2.47
CA VAL A 14 -7.57 10.59 -2.44
C VAL A 14 -7.57 11.37 -1.15
N TRP A 15 -6.40 11.52 -0.54
CA TRP A 15 -6.26 12.36 0.63
C TRP A 15 -4.93 13.11 0.68
N SER A 16 -4.99 14.21 1.39
CA SER A 16 -3.88 15.10 1.71
C SER A 16 -4.09 15.64 3.12
N PHE A 17 -3.48 16.76 3.48
CA PHE A 17 -3.76 17.45 4.74
C PHE A 17 -5.16 18.09 4.81
N SER A 18 -5.93 18.06 3.71
CA SER A 18 -7.22 18.75 3.55
C SER A 18 -8.45 17.83 3.55
N GLY A 19 -8.30 16.57 3.99
CA GLY A 19 -9.39 15.60 4.09
C GLY A 19 -9.23 14.39 3.17
N LEU A 20 -10.24 13.52 3.21
CA LEU A 20 -10.34 12.26 2.48
C LEU A 20 -11.55 12.31 1.54
N TYR A 21 -11.30 12.12 0.24
CA TYR A 21 -12.29 12.31 -0.82
C TYR A 21 -12.33 11.09 -1.72
N ASN A 22 -13.47 10.80 -2.32
CA ASN A 22 -13.56 9.86 -3.43
C ASN A 22 -13.00 10.54 -4.70
N ALA A 23 -12.04 9.89 -5.35
CA ALA A 23 -11.26 10.48 -6.45
C ALA A 23 -12.13 10.90 -7.64
N ARG A 24 -13.16 10.10 -7.97
CA ARG A 24 -14.00 10.31 -9.15
C ARG A 24 -15.02 11.42 -8.93
N THR A 25 -15.64 11.45 -7.75
CA THR A 25 -16.77 12.34 -7.46
C THR A 25 -16.34 13.64 -6.78
N ASN A 26 -15.11 13.69 -6.26
CA ASN A 26 -14.59 14.81 -5.47
C ASN A 26 -15.46 15.10 -4.22
N ALA A 27 -16.15 14.09 -3.70
CA ALA A 27 -16.94 14.17 -2.48
C ALA A 27 -16.15 13.63 -1.29
N LEU A 28 -16.34 14.21 -0.10
CA LEU A 28 -15.77 13.68 1.14
C LEU A 28 -16.33 12.28 1.40
N THR A 29 -15.46 11.31 1.65
CA THR A 29 -15.85 9.98 2.14
C THR A 29 -15.86 9.92 3.67
N GLU A 30 -15.14 10.85 4.31
CA GLU A 30 -15.18 11.13 5.74
C GLU A 30 -15.48 12.63 5.97
N PRO A 31 -16.64 12.99 6.57
CA PRO A 31 -17.02 14.39 6.79
C PRO A 31 -16.07 15.18 7.69
N ASP A 32 -15.47 14.54 8.71
CA ASP A 32 -14.48 15.18 9.57
C ASP A 32 -13.12 15.16 8.89
N THR A 33 -12.75 16.28 8.27
CA THR A 33 -11.49 16.38 7.53
C THR A 33 -10.23 16.12 8.37
N ALA A 34 -10.30 16.15 9.71
CA ALA A 34 -9.21 15.75 10.60
C ALA A 34 -9.01 14.23 10.68
N LYS A 35 -10.05 13.44 10.38
CA LYS A 35 -10.01 11.99 10.34
C LYS A 35 -9.58 11.51 8.96
N ARG A 36 -8.30 11.17 8.86
CA ARG A 36 -7.68 10.65 7.64
C ARG A 36 -6.36 9.98 7.99
N PRO A 37 -5.92 9.02 7.19
CA PRO A 37 -4.58 8.48 7.34
C PRO A 37 -3.50 9.48 6.96
N TRP A 38 -2.25 9.22 7.37
CA TRP A 38 -1.11 10.02 6.90
C TRP A 38 -0.88 9.78 5.41
N PRO A 39 -0.71 10.82 4.57
CA PRO A 39 -0.61 10.65 3.12
C PRO A 39 0.83 10.30 2.68
N GLN A 40 1.34 9.11 3.04
CA GLN A 40 2.72 8.68 2.77
C GLN A 40 2.87 7.60 1.67
N LEU A 41 2.86 6.31 2.04
CA LEU A 41 2.89 5.17 1.11
C LEU A 41 1.65 4.30 1.32
N GLY A 42 1.21 3.64 0.26
CA GLY A 42 0.18 2.62 0.27
C GLY A 42 0.79 1.30 -0.19
N LEU A 43 0.21 0.20 0.30
CA LEU A 43 0.58 -1.15 -0.11
C LEU A 43 -0.60 -2.11 0.04
N TRP A 44 -0.62 -3.21 -0.69
CA TRP A 44 -1.53 -4.32 -0.44
C TRP A 44 -0.89 -5.34 0.50
N TRP A 45 -1.45 -5.51 1.70
CA TRP A 45 -0.86 -6.32 2.76
C TRP A 45 -1.79 -7.42 3.29
N ASP A 46 -3.07 -7.10 3.55
CA ASP A 46 -4.01 -8.06 4.13
C ASP A 46 -4.73 -8.92 3.06
N GLY A 47 -5.82 -9.56 3.44
CA GLY A 47 -6.54 -10.50 2.59
C GLY A 47 -7.56 -9.86 1.65
N ASP A 48 -7.98 -8.62 1.90
CA ASP A 48 -8.97 -7.90 1.10
C ASP A 48 -8.32 -7.14 -0.07
N LEU A 49 -9.13 -6.46 -0.88
CA LEU A 49 -8.66 -5.78 -2.09
C LEU A 49 -8.37 -4.28 -1.88
N THR A 50 -8.77 -3.73 -0.73
CA THR A 50 -8.44 -2.35 -0.38
C THR A 50 -6.99 -2.28 0.09
N ALA A 51 -6.37 -1.11 -0.05
CA ALA A 51 -4.97 -0.94 0.30
C ALA A 51 -4.80 -0.60 1.78
N GLU A 52 -3.66 -1.01 2.31
CA GLU A 52 -3.11 -0.58 3.58
C GLU A 52 -2.17 0.62 3.37
N LEU A 53 -1.66 1.10 4.49
CA LEU A 53 -0.86 2.31 4.59
C LEU A 53 0.49 1.95 5.18
N LEU A 54 1.55 2.51 4.62
CA LEU A 54 2.91 2.36 5.14
C LEU A 54 3.52 3.73 5.46
N ASN A 55 3.92 3.90 6.72
CA ASN A 55 4.60 5.12 7.19
C ASN A 55 5.40 4.83 8.45
N ASP A 56 6.68 5.19 8.49
CA ASP A 56 7.49 5.20 9.74
C ASP A 56 7.49 3.82 10.42
N GLY A 57 7.78 2.77 9.64
CA GLY A 57 7.70 1.37 10.08
C GLY A 57 6.31 0.84 10.47
N LYS A 58 5.24 1.57 10.19
CA LYS A 58 3.86 1.16 10.54
C LYS A 58 3.10 0.72 9.29
N ILE A 59 2.65 -0.53 9.29
CA ILE A 59 1.61 -1.01 8.36
C ILE A 59 0.27 -0.84 9.06
N GLU A 60 -0.60 0.00 8.50
CA GLU A 60 -1.86 0.45 9.11
C GLU A 60 -3.03 0.24 8.15
N LYS A 61 -4.22 -0.03 8.72
CA LYS A 61 -5.46 -0.23 7.95
C LYS A 61 -6.45 0.86 8.29
N TRP A 62 -6.95 1.56 7.27
CA TRP A 62 -8.04 2.51 7.45
C TRP A 62 -9.34 1.80 7.80
N GLY A 63 -10.03 2.27 8.84
CA GLY A 63 -11.34 1.74 9.24
C GLY A 63 -12.46 2.71 8.87
N PRO A 64 -13.06 2.62 7.66
CA PRO A 64 -14.06 3.61 7.21
C PRO A 64 -15.34 3.65 8.06
N LEU A 65 -15.65 2.57 8.78
CA LEU A 65 -16.78 2.52 9.73
C LEU A 65 -16.44 3.07 11.13
N HIS A 66 -15.15 3.15 11.46
CA HIS A 66 -14.63 3.67 12.71
C HIS A 66 -13.43 4.59 12.41
N PRO A 67 -13.68 5.71 11.72
CA PRO A 67 -12.62 6.57 11.20
C PRO A 67 -11.81 7.18 12.35
N THR A 68 -10.50 7.29 12.16
CA THR A 68 -9.57 7.82 13.17
C THR A 68 -8.75 8.97 12.60
N SER A 69 -8.11 9.74 13.48
CA SER A 69 -7.11 10.72 13.07
C SER A 69 -5.80 10.02 12.70
N THR A 70 -4.96 10.70 11.93
CA THR A 70 -3.66 10.22 11.42
C THR A 70 -2.80 9.44 12.45
N GLY A 71 -2.72 9.90 13.70
CA GLY A 71 -1.91 9.25 14.74
C GLY A 71 -2.58 8.05 15.44
N SER A 72 -3.77 7.66 14.99
CA SER A 72 -4.61 6.66 15.65
C SER A 72 -5.20 5.65 14.67
N VAL A 73 -4.66 5.56 13.45
CA VAL A 73 -5.05 4.51 12.50
C VAL A 73 -4.65 3.14 13.06
N PRO A 74 -5.55 2.14 13.06
CA PRO A 74 -5.23 0.80 13.55
C PRO A 74 -3.98 0.20 12.89
N ARG A 75 -3.09 -0.33 13.73
CA ARG A 75 -1.81 -0.94 13.34
C ARG A 75 -1.99 -2.43 13.06
N LEU A 76 -1.54 -2.89 11.90
CA LEU A 76 -1.41 -4.31 11.58
C LEU A 76 -0.01 -4.82 11.95
N VAL A 77 1.03 -4.07 11.56
CA VAL A 77 2.44 -4.41 11.82
C VAL A 77 3.20 -3.19 12.30
N SER A 78 4.12 -3.41 13.24
CA SER A 78 5.12 -2.43 13.66
C SER A 78 6.49 -3.05 13.43
N THR A 79 7.21 -2.58 12.41
CA THR A 79 8.43 -3.24 11.91
C THR A 79 9.53 -3.28 12.97
N TRP A 80 9.61 -2.26 13.83
CA TRP A 80 10.57 -2.19 14.94
C TRP A 80 10.40 -3.29 15.99
N ASN A 81 9.22 -3.92 16.10
CA ASN A 81 9.05 -5.09 16.98
C ASN A 81 9.88 -6.30 16.50
N TYR A 82 10.44 -6.23 15.29
CA TYR A 82 11.26 -7.25 14.66
C TYR A 82 12.67 -6.76 14.33
N GLY A 83 13.12 -5.68 14.98
CA GLY A 83 14.49 -5.16 14.83
C GLY A 83 14.74 -4.27 13.61
N ALA A 84 13.71 -4.05 12.77
CA ALA A 84 13.83 -3.17 11.62
C ALA A 84 13.86 -1.69 12.00
N VAL A 85 14.67 -0.91 11.28
CA VAL A 85 14.73 0.55 11.35
C VAL A 85 14.41 1.16 9.99
N ASP A 86 13.83 2.35 10.00
CA ASP A 86 13.64 3.13 8.77
C ASP A 86 15.00 3.46 8.15
N ALA A 87 15.03 3.48 6.81
CA ALA A 87 16.29 3.62 6.08
C ALA A 87 16.22 4.76 5.07
N SER A 88 15.34 4.65 4.07
CA SER A 88 15.27 5.64 2.99
C SER A 88 14.60 6.92 3.51
N GLN A 89 15.25 8.06 3.31
CA GLN A 89 14.72 9.38 3.69
C GLN A 89 14.28 9.48 5.18
N GLY A 90 14.81 8.60 6.03
CA GLY A 90 14.57 8.56 7.48
C GLY A 90 13.20 8.03 7.93
N ILE A 91 12.25 7.74 7.02
CA ILE A 91 10.88 7.29 7.37
C ILE A 91 10.33 6.18 6.46
N ASN A 92 11.10 5.77 5.45
CA ASN A 92 10.65 4.83 4.43
C ASN A 92 11.42 3.50 4.51
N PRO A 93 10.81 2.40 4.02
CA PRO A 93 11.54 1.17 3.77
C PRO A 93 12.65 1.37 2.72
N LEU A 94 13.57 0.41 2.64
CA LEU A 94 14.51 0.29 1.52
C LEU A 94 13.80 -0.02 0.20
N PHE A 95 12.72 -0.80 0.28
CA PHE A 95 11.91 -1.22 -0.84
C PHE A 95 10.50 -1.62 -0.38
N VAL A 96 9.51 -1.37 -1.22
CA VAL A 96 8.15 -1.92 -1.07
C VAL A 96 7.72 -2.52 -2.40
N GLY A 97 7.09 -3.69 -2.39
CA GLY A 97 6.47 -4.26 -3.58
C GLY A 97 6.44 -5.79 -3.60
N ASP A 98 5.63 -6.35 -4.49
CA ASP A 98 5.50 -7.79 -4.72
C ASP A 98 6.80 -8.32 -5.35
N ILE A 99 7.52 -9.12 -4.56
CA ILE A 99 8.77 -9.78 -4.97
C ILE A 99 8.77 -11.28 -4.65
N VAL A 100 7.94 -11.74 -3.72
CA VAL A 100 7.84 -13.15 -3.35
C VAL A 100 6.39 -13.53 -2.99
N GLY A 101 6.02 -14.80 -3.24
CA GLY A 101 4.71 -15.31 -2.83
C GLY A 101 3.59 -15.01 -3.83
N ASP A 102 2.50 -14.43 -3.37
CA ASP A 102 1.36 -14.06 -4.20
C ASP A 102 1.37 -12.57 -4.55
N TRP A 103 0.21 -11.94 -4.72
CA TRP A 103 0.09 -10.59 -5.27
C TRP A 103 0.29 -9.46 -4.25
N ARG A 104 0.38 -9.79 -2.96
CA ARG A 104 0.56 -8.78 -1.91
C ARG A 104 2.01 -8.36 -1.85
N GLU A 105 2.24 -7.20 -1.27
CA GLU A 105 3.52 -6.51 -1.38
C GLU A 105 4.37 -6.76 -0.12
N GLU A 106 5.66 -7.00 -0.34
CA GLU A 106 6.64 -7.02 0.73
C GLU A 106 7.10 -5.61 1.10
N ALA A 107 7.53 -5.42 2.34
CA ALA A 107 8.30 -4.26 2.76
C ALA A 107 9.68 -4.70 3.25
N MET A 108 10.74 -4.10 2.72
CA MET A 108 12.12 -4.42 3.06
C MET A 108 12.74 -3.28 3.85
N TYR A 109 13.34 -3.63 4.97
CA TYR A 109 14.05 -2.72 5.85
C TYR A 109 15.46 -3.26 6.13
N THR A 110 16.20 -2.48 6.91
CA THR A 110 17.48 -2.88 7.48
C THR A 110 17.34 -2.98 8.99
N ASP A 111 18.26 -3.68 9.64
CA ASP A 111 18.47 -3.57 11.07
C ASP A 111 19.27 -2.30 11.42
N SER A 112 19.46 -2.01 12.71
CA SER A 112 20.19 -0.81 13.16
C SER A 112 21.70 -0.82 12.89
N ALA A 113 22.31 -1.99 12.69
CA ALA A 113 23.73 -2.12 12.34
C ALA A 113 23.97 -1.99 10.82
N TYR A 114 22.91 -2.03 10.02
CA TYR A 114 22.95 -1.97 8.56
C TYR A 114 23.69 -3.16 7.92
N ASP A 115 23.67 -4.32 8.57
CA ASP A 115 24.29 -5.55 8.08
C ASP A 115 23.29 -6.66 7.75
N GLU A 116 21.99 -6.47 8.05
CA GLU A 116 20.91 -7.39 7.70
C GLU A 116 19.78 -6.71 6.91
N LEU A 117 19.21 -7.44 5.95
CA LEU A 117 17.95 -7.07 5.30
C LEU A 117 16.79 -7.83 5.94
N ILE A 118 15.78 -7.09 6.39
CA ILE A 118 14.57 -7.64 7.01
C ILE A 118 13.41 -7.46 6.04
N ILE A 119 12.96 -8.57 5.46
CA ILE A 119 11.85 -8.59 4.49
C ILE A 119 10.58 -9.03 5.22
N PHE A 120 9.59 -8.14 5.26
CA PHE A 120 8.26 -8.41 5.76
C PHE A 120 7.39 -8.87 4.61
N THR A 121 6.86 -10.10 4.71
CA THR A 121 5.77 -10.61 3.86
C THR A 121 4.57 -10.96 4.75
N THR A 122 3.37 -10.90 4.18
CA THR A 122 2.13 -11.08 4.93
C THR A 122 1.83 -12.55 5.23
N ASN A 123 1.24 -12.79 6.39
CA ASN A 123 0.72 -14.11 6.80
C ASN A 123 -0.81 -14.18 6.79
N GLN A 124 -1.49 -13.10 6.38
CA GLN A 124 -2.94 -13.08 6.30
C GLN A 124 -3.40 -13.96 5.14
N PRO A 125 -4.45 -14.78 5.27
CA PRO A 125 -4.97 -15.52 4.12
C PRO A 125 -5.77 -14.61 3.20
N THR A 126 -5.70 -14.85 1.88
CA THR A 126 -6.58 -14.22 0.90
C THR A 126 -7.28 -15.28 0.06
N THR A 127 -8.52 -14.99 -0.36
CA THR A 127 -9.24 -15.80 -1.35
C THR A 127 -9.05 -15.26 -2.77
N THR A 128 -8.45 -14.07 -2.90
CA THR A 128 -8.14 -13.43 -4.17
C THR A 128 -6.87 -14.02 -4.74
N ARG A 129 -6.93 -14.45 -6.01
CA ARG A 129 -5.75 -14.81 -6.79
C ARG A 129 -5.56 -13.84 -7.94
N LEU A 130 -4.47 -13.10 -7.93
CA LEU A 130 -4.02 -12.28 -9.04
C LEU A 130 -2.71 -12.84 -9.59
N TYR A 131 -2.33 -12.41 -10.79
CA TYR A 131 -0.92 -12.51 -11.18
C TYR A 131 -0.10 -11.68 -10.19
N THR A 132 1.15 -12.09 -9.93
CA THR A 132 2.11 -11.18 -9.31
C THR A 132 2.06 -9.83 -10.03
N LEU A 133 2.19 -8.76 -9.26
CA LEU A 133 2.10 -7.38 -9.73
C LEU A 133 3.36 -7.00 -10.52
N ALA A 134 4.51 -7.65 -10.28
CA ALA A 134 5.76 -7.33 -10.97
C ALA A 134 5.72 -7.53 -12.51
N PRO A 135 4.93 -8.48 -13.07
CA PRO A 135 4.59 -8.53 -14.49
C PRO A 135 3.68 -7.43 -15.03
N ASN A 136 2.99 -6.65 -14.20
CA ASN A 136 2.18 -5.52 -14.65
C ASN A 136 3.09 -4.36 -15.10
N PRO A 137 3.01 -3.87 -16.36
CA PRO A 137 3.96 -2.88 -16.87
C PRO A 137 4.01 -1.56 -16.07
N ALA A 138 2.86 -1.03 -15.63
CA ALA A 138 2.83 0.21 -14.85
C ALA A 138 3.44 0.00 -13.46
N TYR A 139 3.06 -1.09 -12.79
CA TYR A 139 3.59 -1.44 -11.47
C TYR A 139 5.09 -1.71 -11.52
N ARG A 140 5.55 -2.50 -12.50
CA ARG A 140 6.98 -2.81 -12.69
C ARG A 140 7.83 -1.57 -12.91
N ASN A 141 7.29 -0.60 -13.64
CA ASN A 141 7.94 0.69 -13.86
C ASN A 141 8.00 1.51 -12.56
N ALA A 142 6.91 1.56 -11.79
CA ALA A 142 6.87 2.21 -10.49
C ALA A 142 7.94 1.66 -9.54
N MET A 143 8.13 0.33 -9.49
CA MET A 143 9.19 -0.32 -8.69
C MET A 143 10.61 0.14 -9.03
N THR A 144 10.84 0.70 -10.23
CA THR A 144 12.17 1.18 -10.65
C THR A 144 12.42 2.64 -10.33
N PHE A 145 11.38 3.41 -9.98
CA PHE A 145 11.53 4.84 -9.77
C PHE A 145 12.41 5.14 -8.55
N LYS A 146 13.39 6.02 -8.73
CA LYS A 146 14.32 6.46 -7.68
C LYS A 146 14.17 7.96 -7.46
N GLY A 147 14.07 8.37 -6.19
CA GLY A 147 13.79 9.75 -5.80
C GLY A 147 13.04 9.78 -4.47
N TYR A 148 12.05 10.67 -4.34
CA TYR A 148 11.03 10.53 -3.31
C TYR A 148 10.21 9.29 -3.61
N MET A 149 10.27 8.29 -2.73
CA MET A 149 9.54 7.05 -2.94
C MET A 149 8.04 7.32 -2.94
N GLN A 150 7.31 6.70 -3.86
CA GLN A 150 5.86 6.84 -4.02
C GLN A 150 5.25 5.44 -4.08
N SER A 151 3.97 5.33 -3.73
CA SER A 151 3.22 4.08 -3.84
C SER A 151 3.26 3.55 -5.27
N HIS A 152 3.38 2.23 -5.42
CA HIS A 152 3.28 1.58 -6.71
C HIS A 152 1.81 1.43 -7.11
N GLN A 153 1.53 1.53 -8.41
CA GLN A 153 0.18 1.44 -8.95
C GLN A 153 0.19 0.51 -10.16
N VAL A 154 -0.86 -0.27 -10.31
CA VAL A 154 -1.11 -1.13 -11.48
C VAL A 154 -1.81 -0.33 -12.60
N ASP A 155 -1.82 -0.88 -13.81
CA ASP A 155 -2.52 -0.28 -14.97
C ASP A 155 -4.03 -0.61 -15.04
N TYR A 156 -4.57 -1.27 -14.02
CA TYR A 156 -5.99 -1.54 -13.82
C TYR A 156 -6.44 -1.11 -12.43
N PHE A 157 -7.75 -1.04 -12.18
CA PHE A 157 -8.25 -0.78 -10.82
C PHE A 157 -8.10 -2.02 -9.94
N LEU A 158 -7.22 -1.94 -8.93
CA LEU A 158 -7.06 -2.96 -7.88
C LEU A 158 -7.67 -2.43 -6.58
N GLY A 159 -8.89 -2.90 -6.29
CA GLY A 159 -9.74 -2.39 -5.23
C GLY A 159 -11.05 -3.18 -5.09
N SER A 160 -11.85 -2.84 -4.10
CA SER A 160 -13.19 -3.38 -3.86
C SER A 160 -14.07 -3.24 -5.11
N GLY A 161 -14.70 -4.35 -5.51
CA GLY A 161 -15.58 -4.37 -6.68
C GLY A 161 -14.86 -4.32 -8.04
N MET A 162 -13.53 -4.50 -8.07
CA MET A 162 -12.80 -4.65 -9.32
C MET A 162 -13.30 -5.83 -10.16
N SER A 163 -13.20 -5.69 -11.48
CA SER A 163 -13.28 -6.83 -12.39
C SER A 163 -11.99 -7.64 -12.36
N THR A 164 -12.04 -8.93 -12.71
CA THR A 164 -10.83 -9.74 -12.92
C THR A 164 -9.93 -9.09 -13.97
N PRO A 165 -8.65 -8.81 -13.65
CA PRO A 165 -7.75 -8.16 -14.59
C PRO A 165 -7.36 -9.15 -15.70
N PRO A 166 -7.06 -8.66 -16.91
CA PRO A 166 -6.58 -9.52 -17.99
C PRO A 166 -5.22 -10.12 -17.63
N ARG A 167 -4.87 -11.21 -18.31
CA ARG A 167 -3.50 -11.72 -18.26
C ARG A 167 -2.52 -10.63 -18.75
N PRO A 168 -1.41 -10.36 -18.03
CA PRO A 168 -0.40 -9.41 -18.49
C PRO A 168 0.11 -9.76 -19.89
N HIS A 169 0.07 -8.78 -20.80
CA HIS A 169 0.49 -8.95 -22.19
C HIS A 169 2.00 -8.70 -22.32
N ILE A 170 2.79 -9.62 -21.77
CA ILE A 170 4.26 -9.53 -21.72
C ILE A 170 4.91 -10.78 -22.30
N THR A 171 6.17 -10.62 -22.70
CA THR A 171 7.08 -11.72 -23.05
C THR A 171 8.33 -11.61 -22.20
N TYR A 172 8.91 -12.72 -21.80
CA TYR A 172 10.21 -12.70 -21.12
C TYR A 172 11.31 -12.27 -22.09
N ALA A 173 12.27 -11.52 -21.57
CA ALA A 173 13.49 -11.26 -22.30
C ALA A 173 14.21 -12.60 -22.59
N PRO A 174 14.80 -12.77 -23.78
CA PRO A 174 15.56 -13.96 -24.13
C PRO A 174 16.82 -14.13 -23.26
#